data_AF-A0A388PAI1-F1
#
_entry.id   AF-A0A388PAI1-F1
#
_cell.length_a   1.000
_cell.length_b   1.000
_cell.length_c   1.000
_cell.angle_alpha   90.00
_cell.angle_beta   90.00
_cell.angle_gamma   90.00
#
_symmetry.space_group_name_H-M   'P 1'
#
loop_
_entity.id
_entity.type
_entity.pdbx_description
1 polymer ?
#
loop_
_entity_poly.entity_id
_entity_poly.type
_entity_poly.pdbx_seq_one_letter_code
_entity_poly.pdbx_strand_id
1 'polypeptide(L)'
;MRRLARSLSLLLLLGCVALAAPSRTSGPLIERGGDLGVGRMIADLSFTDLAGKSYRLGELTQKQGLVIAMSSSTCPISKRYLPSLRMLEKELAAQGLSLLIVNAMAGEKPMEIREQLKSAGLTSPYLHDQDGMLAKALGARTTAEVFLLDALRTLRYRGALDDQYGVDYSREQPTRRYLAAAIGEMLAHRPISIAATSAPGCELDLKPNAGPATAVTYHRDVARILQQNCVRCHHDQGIAPFPLDDLASVKDHAKTIKRVLAEGTMPPWFAAPPKDGGTSPFANDCSLASKDKSDLLAWIDSKERPLGDPAEAPAPLKFDGEWSIGKPDVIIPLSKSYTVKASGVMPYQTDVVTTDFAEDKWVKAYEIIPTARDVVHHVIVMAHAPGAKLVGGGAENYWAIYVPGNSARTFDDGIARKLPAGARISFQIHYTPSGKPVQERMRLGLIFAQEPPRMEIRTVGVAQHKLLIPPNEANHIETKTQAVPVDLTVTNLLPHMHVRGKAFRYELIYPDKHVETLLDIPHYDFNWQLRYDFKQPKVFPKGSALRITAAFDNSAGNRANPDPSKVVKWGQQTYDEMMIGYLEYIVPVKK
;
A
#
# COMPACT_ATOMS: atom_id res chain seq x y z
N MET A 1 61.46 -29.72 -36.82
CA MET A 1 61.04 -28.30 -36.81
C MET A 1 59.72 -28.15 -37.57
N ARG A 2 58.58 -28.17 -36.88
CA ARG A 2 57.26 -27.83 -37.45
C ARG A 2 56.53 -26.99 -36.40
N ARG A 3 56.38 -25.69 -36.67
CA ARG A 3 55.76 -24.73 -35.75
C ARG A 3 54.25 -24.67 -36.00
N LEU A 4 53.50 -24.69 -34.90
CA LEU A 4 52.04 -24.60 -34.82
C LEU A 4 51.54 -23.23 -35.30
N ALA A 5 50.46 -23.22 -36.07
CA ALA A 5 49.57 -22.09 -36.23
C ALA A 5 48.35 -22.28 -35.31
N ARG A 6 48.11 -21.33 -34.39
CA ARG A 6 46.89 -21.24 -33.59
C ARG A 6 46.07 -20.07 -34.09
N SER A 7 44.87 -20.36 -34.61
CA SER A 7 43.84 -19.38 -34.91
C SER A 7 43.22 -18.85 -33.61
N LEU A 8 43.26 -17.52 -33.43
CA LEU A 8 42.62 -16.83 -32.31
C LEU A 8 41.28 -16.27 -32.80
N SER A 9 40.18 -16.92 -32.41
CA SER A 9 38.83 -16.41 -32.64
C SER A 9 38.51 -15.35 -31.58
N LEU A 10 38.25 -14.13 -32.03
CA LEU A 10 37.87 -12.97 -31.22
C LEU A 10 36.40 -13.11 -30.80
N LEU A 11 36.12 -13.49 -29.56
CA LEU A 11 34.77 -13.41 -28.98
C LEU A 11 34.52 -11.95 -28.57
N LEU A 12 33.63 -11.25 -29.26
CA LEU A 12 33.04 -10.00 -28.77
C LEU A 12 32.13 -10.33 -27.57
N LEU A 13 32.60 -10.04 -26.35
CA LEU A 13 31.73 -9.88 -25.19
C LEU A 13 30.95 -8.56 -25.38
N LEU A 14 29.70 -8.64 -25.84
CA LEU A 14 28.73 -7.58 -25.58
C LEU A 14 28.45 -7.59 -24.06
N GLY A 15 29.10 -6.67 -23.36
CA GLY A 15 28.77 -6.36 -21.98
C GLY A 15 27.33 -5.86 -21.91
N CYS A 16 26.45 -6.69 -21.35
CA CYS A 16 25.11 -6.30 -20.96
C CYS A 16 25.25 -5.29 -19.82
N VAL A 17 25.23 -4.00 -20.13
CA VAL A 17 25.05 -2.95 -19.12
C VAL A 17 23.62 -3.09 -18.65
N ALA A 18 23.44 -3.86 -17.57
CA ALA A 18 22.21 -3.82 -16.80
C ALA A 18 22.06 -2.37 -16.30
N LEU A 19 21.16 -1.62 -16.92
CA LEU A 19 20.61 -0.40 -16.33
C LEU A 19 20.04 -0.82 -14.98
N ALA A 20 20.78 -0.53 -13.91
CA ALA A 20 20.30 -0.70 -12.55
C ALA A 20 19.00 0.12 -12.45
N ALA A 21 17.88 -0.57 -12.21
CA ALA A 21 16.63 0.09 -11.90
C ALA A 21 16.90 1.05 -10.72
N PRO A 22 16.42 2.30 -10.76
CA PRO A 22 16.62 3.24 -9.67
C PRO A 22 16.16 2.59 -8.37
N SER A 23 17.03 2.57 -7.37
CA SER A 23 16.75 1.97 -6.08
C SER A 23 15.46 2.55 -5.52
N ARG A 24 14.47 1.68 -5.27
CA ARG A 24 13.26 2.01 -4.51
C ARG A 24 13.68 2.51 -3.14
N THR A 25 13.77 3.81 -2.92
CA THR A 25 14.20 4.32 -1.61
C THR A 25 12.98 4.58 -0.77
N SER A 26 12.55 3.56 -0.04
CA SER A 26 11.34 3.60 0.75
C SER A 26 11.45 4.32 2.10
N GLY A 27 12.50 5.11 2.32
CA GLY A 27 12.80 5.82 3.58
C GLY A 27 13.92 6.85 3.41
N PRO A 28 14.27 7.63 4.45
CA PRO A 28 15.18 8.76 4.34
C PRO A 28 16.59 8.37 3.88
N LEU A 29 17.11 9.07 2.87
CA LEU A 29 18.49 8.98 2.39
C LEU A 29 19.24 10.25 2.77
N ILE A 30 20.50 10.13 3.19
CA ILE A 30 21.36 11.31 3.41
C ILE A 30 21.69 11.94 2.06
N GLU A 31 21.52 13.26 1.97
CA GLU A 31 21.76 14.03 0.76
C GLU A 31 22.73 15.20 1.03
N ARG A 32 23.31 15.76 -0.03
CA ARG A 32 24.20 16.91 0.09
C ARG A 32 23.37 18.18 0.27
N GLY A 33 23.38 18.77 1.45
CA GLY A 33 22.56 19.95 1.78
C GLY A 33 22.77 21.15 0.86
N GLY A 34 24.01 21.41 0.44
CA GLY A 34 24.32 22.54 -0.46
C GLY A 34 23.59 22.48 -1.81
N ASP A 35 23.39 21.28 -2.35
CA ASP A 35 22.68 21.05 -3.63
C ASP A 35 21.16 21.32 -3.48
N LEU A 36 20.67 21.34 -2.24
CA LEU A 36 19.26 21.51 -1.88
C LEU A 36 18.98 22.84 -1.17
N GLY A 37 19.91 23.78 -1.23
CA GLY A 37 19.73 25.15 -0.73
C GLY A 37 20.01 25.34 0.77
N VAL A 38 20.55 24.34 1.48
CA VAL A 38 21.00 24.53 2.87
C VAL A 38 22.10 25.61 2.89
N GLY A 39 21.98 26.54 3.83
CA GLY A 39 22.83 27.73 3.95
C GLY A 39 22.32 28.94 3.18
N ARG A 40 21.21 28.82 2.41
CA ARG A 40 20.58 29.96 1.72
C ARG A 40 19.52 30.60 2.60
N MET A 41 19.42 31.93 2.51
CA MET A 41 18.37 32.70 3.15
C MET A 41 17.06 32.58 2.37
N ILE A 42 15.96 32.32 3.08
CA ILE A 42 14.61 32.28 2.51
C ILE A 42 14.00 33.68 2.54
N ALA A 43 13.30 34.04 1.45
CA ALA A 43 12.61 35.32 1.33
C ALA A 43 11.57 35.49 2.46
N ASP A 44 11.36 36.73 2.89
CA ASP A 44 10.37 37.05 3.92
C ASP A 44 8.97 37.11 3.31
N LEU A 45 8.36 35.94 3.13
CA LEU A 45 7.05 35.79 2.51
C LEU A 45 5.92 36.10 3.50
N SER A 46 4.87 36.76 3.00
CA SER A 46 3.62 37.00 3.72
C SER A 46 2.57 35.98 3.30
N PHE A 47 1.78 35.48 4.23
CA PHE A 47 0.68 34.54 3.95
C PHE A 47 -0.44 34.67 4.97
N THR A 48 -1.60 34.11 4.62
CA THR A 48 -2.75 33.99 5.53
C THR A 48 -2.95 32.53 5.87
N ASP A 49 -3.03 32.21 7.17
CA ASP A 49 -3.26 30.85 7.62
C ASP A 49 -4.71 30.39 7.40
N LEU A 50 -4.97 29.11 7.66
CA LEU A 50 -6.27 28.47 7.52
C LEU A 50 -7.35 29.04 8.47
N ALA A 51 -6.92 29.77 9.52
CA ALA A 51 -7.77 30.47 10.48
C ALA A 51 -8.02 31.95 10.08
N GLY A 52 -7.45 32.42 8.97
CA GLY A 52 -7.63 33.77 8.45
C GLY A 52 -6.67 34.80 9.04
N LYS A 53 -5.66 34.39 9.80
CA LYS A 53 -4.66 35.29 10.39
C LYS A 53 -3.47 35.45 9.44
N SER A 54 -3.05 36.69 9.22
CA SER A 54 -1.87 37.01 8.42
C SER A 54 -0.58 36.87 9.22
N TYR A 55 0.47 36.37 8.57
CA TYR A 55 1.83 36.22 9.09
C TYR A 55 2.86 36.64 8.07
N ARG A 56 4.04 37.01 8.54
CA ARG A 56 5.29 37.00 7.75
C ARG A 56 6.22 35.93 8.29
N LEU A 57 6.96 35.25 7.41
CA LEU A 57 7.95 34.24 7.82
C LEU A 57 8.93 34.80 8.86
N GLY A 58 9.40 36.02 8.65
CA GLY A 58 10.33 36.70 9.53
C GLY A 58 9.78 36.95 10.93
N GLU A 59 8.46 37.06 11.12
CA GLU A 59 7.82 37.17 12.45
C GLU A 59 7.88 35.83 13.19
N LEU A 60 7.73 34.73 12.47
CA LEU A 60 7.78 33.39 13.03
C LEU A 60 9.19 32.95 13.40
N THR A 61 10.23 33.51 12.76
CA THR A 61 11.64 33.21 13.08
C THR A 61 12.24 34.02 14.24
N GLN A 62 11.59 35.09 14.71
CA GLN A 62 12.21 36.08 15.62
C GLN A 62 12.63 35.56 17.01
N LYS A 63 12.27 34.33 17.38
CA LYS A 63 12.79 33.69 18.58
C LYS A 63 14.16 33.06 18.29
N GLN A 64 14.26 31.73 18.28
CA GLN A 64 15.51 31.02 17.97
C GLN A 64 15.51 30.39 16.56
N GLY A 65 14.37 30.41 15.87
CA GLY A 65 14.18 29.83 14.55
C GLY A 65 12.75 29.35 14.31
N LEU A 66 12.54 28.73 13.16
CA LEU A 66 11.25 28.19 12.71
C LEU A 66 11.46 26.81 12.12
N VAL A 67 10.61 25.86 12.51
CA VAL A 67 10.42 24.63 11.74
C VAL A 67 9.20 24.80 10.85
N ILE A 68 9.36 24.50 9.56
CA ILE A 68 8.26 24.37 8.60
C ILE A 68 8.07 22.89 8.32
N ALA A 69 6.90 22.33 8.60
CA ALA A 69 6.58 20.93 8.32
C ALA A 69 5.57 20.86 7.18
N MET A 70 5.93 20.19 6.08
CA MET A 70 4.96 19.84 5.05
C MET A 70 3.95 18.83 5.62
N SER A 71 2.72 18.92 5.14
CA SER A 71 1.63 18.03 5.49
C SER A 71 0.65 17.90 4.33
N SER A 72 -0.25 16.94 4.46
CA SER A 72 -1.37 16.64 3.57
C SER A 72 -2.39 15.84 4.37
N SER A 73 -3.67 16.14 4.17
CA SER A 73 -4.79 15.45 4.82
C SER A 73 -5.06 14.08 4.22
N THR A 74 -4.68 13.86 2.96
CA THR A 74 -4.92 12.62 2.20
C THR A 74 -3.70 11.69 2.13
N CYS A 75 -2.48 12.22 2.19
CA CYS A 75 -1.26 11.42 2.15
C CYS A 75 -1.16 10.48 3.38
N PRO A 76 -1.11 9.15 3.20
CA PRO A 76 -1.05 8.20 4.32
C PRO A 76 0.15 8.41 5.26
N ILE A 77 1.31 8.76 4.69
CA ILE A 77 2.55 8.98 5.45
C ILE A 77 2.43 10.26 6.28
N SER A 78 1.95 11.35 5.69
CA SER A 78 1.68 12.61 6.40
C SER A 78 0.73 12.38 7.59
N LYS A 79 -0.37 11.64 7.39
CA LYS A 79 -1.31 11.29 8.45
C LYS A 79 -0.63 10.58 9.62
N ARG A 80 0.23 9.58 9.34
CA ARG A 80 0.99 8.84 10.37
C ARG A 80 1.93 9.74 11.19
N TYR A 81 2.42 10.84 10.61
CA TYR A 81 3.27 11.80 11.32
C TYR A 81 2.51 12.78 12.21
N LEU A 82 1.17 12.85 12.19
CA LEU A 82 0.40 13.79 13.02
C LEU A 82 0.72 13.71 14.53
N PRO A 83 0.84 12.52 15.16
CA PRO A 83 1.26 12.43 16.56
C PRO A 83 2.68 12.98 16.78
N SER A 84 3.60 12.70 15.85
CA SER A 84 4.99 13.20 15.91
C SER A 84 5.05 14.72 15.77
N LEU A 85 4.23 15.31 14.90
CA LEU A 85 4.11 16.77 14.78
C LEU A 85 3.55 17.40 16.06
N ARG A 86 2.61 16.75 16.75
CA ARG A 86 2.09 17.24 18.03
C ARG A 86 3.13 17.20 19.15
N MET A 87 3.98 16.17 19.17
CA MET A 87 5.12 16.14 20.10
C MET A 87 6.14 17.23 19.74
N LEU A 88 6.47 17.37 18.45
CA LEU A 88 7.40 18.36 17.94
C LEU A 88 6.96 19.79 18.29
N GLU A 89 5.67 20.12 18.16
CA GLU A 89 5.11 21.42 18.55
C GLU A 89 5.45 21.78 20.02
N LYS A 90 5.32 20.81 20.94
CA LYS A 90 5.65 21.01 22.36
C LYS A 90 7.16 21.14 22.57
N GLU A 91 7.96 20.29 21.92
CA GLU A 91 9.42 20.31 22.01
C GLU A 91 10.01 21.63 21.50
N LEU A 92 9.52 22.12 20.35
CA LEU A 92 9.95 23.39 19.75
C LEU A 92 9.59 24.58 20.65
N ALA A 93 8.38 24.61 21.19
CA ALA A 93 7.97 25.67 22.10
C ALA A 93 8.88 25.76 23.34
N ALA A 94 9.27 24.61 23.91
CA ALA A 94 10.21 24.56 25.04
C ALA A 94 11.63 25.02 24.68
N GLN A 95 12.02 24.91 23.41
CA GLN A 95 13.32 25.34 22.89
C GLN A 95 13.28 26.76 22.28
N GLY A 96 12.14 27.45 22.33
CA GLY A 96 12.00 28.79 21.76
C GLY A 96 11.97 28.82 20.23
N LEU A 97 11.60 27.73 19.56
CA LEU A 97 11.33 27.71 18.12
C LEU A 97 9.82 27.73 17.85
N SER A 98 9.45 28.26 16.68
CA SER A 98 8.08 28.20 16.17
C SER A 98 7.89 26.97 15.27
N LEU A 99 6.65 26.51 15.11
CA LEU A 99 6.24 25.52 14.10
C LEU A 99 5.24 26.16 13.15
N LEU A 100 5.43 25.98 11.84
CA LEU A 100 4.48 26.29 10.78
C LEU A 100 4.19 24.99 10.03
N ILE A 101 2.92 24.63 9.86
CA ILE A 101 2.52 23.47 9.07
C ILE A 101 2.04 23.98 7.70
N VAL A 102 2.48 23.33 6.63
CA VAL A 102 2.21 23.78 5.25
C VAL A 102 1.66 22.63 4.43
N ASN A 103 0.56 22.86 3.73
CA ASN A 103 -0.05 21.90 2.83
C ASN A 103 -0.18 22.48 1.44
N ALA A 104 0.52 21.89 0.47
CA ALA A 104 0.56 22.35 -0.91
C ALA A 104 -0.35 21.53 -1.86
N MET A 105 -1.26 20.72 -1.31
CA MET A 105 -2.24 19.94 -2.07
C MET A 105 -3.48 20.82 -2.30
N ALA A 106 -3.60 21.44 -3.47
CA ALA A 106 -4.58 22.48 -3.75
C ALA A 106 -6.03 21.96 -3.71
N GLY A 107 -6.24 20.69 -4.09
CA GLY A 107 -7.54 20.01 -4.11
C GLY A 107 -8.06 19.55 -2.75
N GLU A 108 -7.22 19.55 -1.70
CA GLU A 108 -7.67 19.14 -0.36
C GLU A 108 -8.64 20.14 0.25
N LYS A 109 -9.70 19.65 0.92
CA LYS A 109 -10.78 20.52 1.40
C LYS A 109 -10.40 21.17 2.75
N PRO A 110 -10.50 22.51 2.90
CA PRO A 110 -10.19 23.22 4.15
C PRO A 110 -10.89 22.68 5.39
N MET A 111 -12.14 22.21 5.25
CA MET A 111 -12.92 21.65 6.37
C MET A 111 -12.32 20.34 6.89
N GLU A 112 -11.94 19.43 5.99
CA GLU A 112 -11.32 18.15 6.34
C GLU A 112 -9.94 18.37 7.00
N ILE A 113 -9.17 19.34 6.49
CA ILE A 113 -7.91 19.76 7.10
C ILE A 113 -8.14 20.25 8.54
N ARG A 114 -9.12 21.14 8.78
CA ARG A 114 -9.44 21.66 10.12
C ARG A 114 -9.84 20.54 11.09
N GLU A 115 -10.65 19.59 10.64
CA GLU A 115 -11.07 18.45 11.46
C GLU A 115 -9.88 17.56 11.83
N GLN A 116 -8.96 17.32 10.90
CA GLN A 116 -7.75 16.56 11.15
C GLN A 116 -6.84 17.25 12.17
N LEU A 117 -6.62 18.57 12.03
CA LEU A 117 -5.80 19.34 12.98
C LEU A 117 -6.39 19.36 14.39
N LYS A 118 -7.70 19.58 14.50
CA LYS A 118 -8.44 19.52 15.76
C LYS A 118 -8.28 18.14 16.42
N SER A 119 -8.45 17.08 15.63
CA SER A 119 -8.33 15.69 16.10
C SER A 119 -6.91 15.33 16.55
N ALA A 120 -5.88 15.88 15.87
CA ALA A 120 -4.48 15.74 16.26
C ALA A 120 -4.08 16.63 17.45
N GLY A 121 -4.93 17.58 17.83
CA GLY A 121 -4.66 18.57 18.86
C GLY A 121 -3.56 19.57 18.50
N LEU A 122 -3.32 19.79 17.20
CA LEU A 122 -2.32 20.73 16.69
C LEU A 122 -2.87 22.16 16.73
N THR A 123 -2.05 23.10 17.20
CA THR A 123 -2.44 24.52 17.39
C THR A 123 -1.59 25.51 16.61
N SER A 124 -0.52 25.02 15.98
CA SER A 124 0.43 25.80 15.21
C SER A 124 -0.24 26.44 13.99
N PRO A 125 0.24 27.61 13.54
CA PRO A 125 -0.18 28.17 12.26
C PRO A 125 -0.13 27.12 11.16
N TYR A 126 -1.20 27.08 10.36
CA TYR A 126 -1.33 26.14 9.25
C TYR A 126 -1.63 26.88 7.96
N LEU A 127 -0.76 26.75 6.97
CA LEU A 127 -0.95 27.33 5.63
C LEU A 127 -1.46 26.26 4.68
N HIS A 128 -2.63 26.50 4.06
CA HIS A 128 -3.04 25.78 2.87
C HIS A 128 -2.51 26.54 1.64
N ASP A 129 -1.32 26.15 1.20
CA ASP A 129 -0.48 26.78 0.17
C ASP A 129 -0.97 26.39 -1.24
N GLN A 130 -2.21 26.77 -1.59
CA GLN A 130 -2.89 26.31 -2.80
C GLN A 130 -2.19 26.69 -4.11
N ASP A 131 -1.47 27.82 -4.13
CA ASP A 131 -0.66 28.26 -5.26
C ASP A 131 0.79 27.75 -5.19
N GLY A 132 1.13 27.03 -4.11
CA GLY A 132 2.46 26.51 -3.82
C GLY A 132 3.50 27.59 -3.57
N MET A 133 3.13 28.82 -3.20
CA MET A 133 4.08 29.93 -3.01
C MET A 133 5.21 29.55 -2.06
N LEU A 134 4.88 29.12 -0.84
CA LEU A 134 5.86 28.79 0.18
C LEU A 134 6.60 27.49 -0.15
N ALA A 135 5.87 26.48 -0.59
CA ALA A 135 6.43 25.19 -0.96
C ALA A 135 7.44 25.31 -2.13
N LYS A 136 7.16 26.17 -3.12
CA LYS A 136 8.09 26.49 -4.22
C LYS A 136 9.32 27.22 -3.73
N ALA A 137 9.17 28.20 -2.84
CA ALA A 137 10.29 28.94 -2.26
C ALA A 137 11.26 28.05 -1.45
N LEU A 138 10.72 27.03 -0.77
CA LEU A 138 11.50 26.02 -0.05
C LEU A 138 12.07 24.95 -0.99
N GLY A 139 11.57 24.86 -2.22
CA GLY A 139 11.84 23.75 -3.13
C GLY A 139 11.38 22.41 -2.54
N ALA A 140 10.22 22.40 -1.87
CA ALA A 140 9.68 21.21 -1.24
C ALA A 140 9.42 20.09 -2.24
N ARG A 141 9.65 18.85 -1.81
CA ARG A 141 9.58 17.66 -2.67
C ARG A 141 8.47 16.72 -2.27
N THR A 142 8.19 16.58 -0.98
CA THR A 142 7.19 15.62 -0.49
C THR A 142 6.32 16.20 0.62
N THR A 143 5.16 15.59 0.84
CA THR A 143 4.17 15.98 1.86
C THR A 143 4.58 15.69 3.30
N ALA A 144 5.74 15.08 3.57
CA ALA A 144 6.27 14.89 4.93
C ALA A 144 7.73 15.37 5.07
N GLU A 145 8.16 16.30 4.21
CA GLU A 145 9.44 17.01 4.34
C GLU A 145 9.33 18.10 5.42
N VAL A 146 10.37 18.28 6.23
CA VAL A 146 10.48 19.36 7.22
C VAL A 146 11.69 20.22 6.92
N PHE A 147 11.63 21.50 7.28
CA PHE A 147 12.66 22.51 7.07
C PHE A 147 12.94 23.23 8.38
N LEU A 148 14.21 23.40 8.73
CA LEU A 148 14.64 24.21 9.87
C LEU A 148 15.25 25.51 9.36
N LEU A 149 14.65 26.64 9.74
CA LEU A 149 15.18 27.97 9.50
C LEU A 149 15.73 28.55 10.80
N ASP A 150 16.88 29.21 10.75
CA ASP A 150 17.35 30.02 11.88
C ASP A 150 16.65 31.38 11.97
N ALA A 151 17.01 32.18 12.97
CA ALA A 151 16.41 33.50 13.23
C ALA A 151 16.51 34.46 12.02
N LEU A 152 17.50 34.28 11.16
CA LEU A 152 17.71 35.07 9.94
C LEU A 152 17.03 34.48 8.71
N ARG A 153 16.18 33.44 8.89
CA ARG A 153 15.54 32.67 7.82
C ARG A 153 16.54 31.90 6.94
N THR A 154 17.74 31.62 7.44
CA THR A 154 18.67 30.74 6.71
C THR A 154 18.21 29.30 6.85
N LEU A 155 18.12 28.57 5.75
CA LEU A 155 17.81 27.14 5.76
C LEU A 155 18.98 26.35 6.36
N ARG A 156 18.76 25.71 7.50
CA ARG A 156 19.77 24.96 8.25
C ARG A 156 19.64 23.45 8.11
N TYR A 157 18.42 22.96 7.96
CA TYR A 157 18.13 21.56 7.70
C TYR A 157 16.92 21.41 6.78
N ARG A 158 16.92 20.37 5.94
CA ARG A 158 15.71 19.91 5.23
C ARG A 158 15.68 18.40 5.07
N GLY A 159 14.50 17.79 5.09
CA GLY A 159 14.35 16.37 4.84
C GLY A 159 13.34 15.71 5.74
N ALA A 160 13.56 14.45 6.11
CA ALA A 160 12.65 13.71 6.99
C ALA A 160 12.67 14.25 8.42
N LEU A 161 11.57 14.09 9.15
CA LEU A 161 11.52 14.32 10.59
C LEU A 161 12.43 13.31 11.32
N ASP A 162 12.25 12.03 10.98
CA ASP A 162 12.95 10.85 11.49
C ASP A 162 12.89 9.71 10.46
N ASP A 163 13.33 8.50 10.82
CA ASP A 163 13.25 7.30 9.99
C ASP A 163 12.10 6.33 10.37
N GLN A 164 11.10 6.79 11.15
CA GLN A 164 10.04 5.93 11.67
C GLN A 164 9.15 5.39 10.56
N TYR A 165 8.76 6.23 9.60
CA TYR A 165 7.86 5.84 8.52
C TYR A 165 8.56 5.88 7.17
N GLY A 166 8.24 4.87 6.36
CA GLY A 166 8.64 4.75 4.97
C GLY A 166 7.45 4.67 4.05
N VAL A 167 7.71 4.53 2.75
CA VAL A 167 6.68 4.26 1.74
C VAL A 167 6.16 2.84 1.87
N ASP A 168 7.03 1.87 2.15
CA ASP A 168 6.71 0.44 2.24
C ASP A 168 6.88 -0.14 3.66
N TYR A 169 7.26 0.69 4.64
CA TYR A 169 7.53 0.23 6.01
C TYR A 169 7.05 1.21 7.09
N SER A 170 6.90 0.68 8.31
CA SER A 170 6.62 1.44 9.52
C SER A 170 7.39 0.82 10.71
N ARG A 171 7.99 1.66 11.56
CA ARG A 171 8.72 1.23 12.76
C ARG A 171 7.94 1.63 14.01
N GLU A 172 8.07 0.81 15.06
CA GLU A 172 7.47 1.14 16.36
C GLU A 172 8.06 2.44 16.92
N GLN A 173 9.37 2.64 16.76
CA GLN A 173 10.10 3.85 17.15
C GLN A 173 11.13 4.21 16.07
N PRO A 174 11.46 5.50 15.89
CA PRO A 174 12.58 5.91 15.04
C PRO A 174 13.91 5.43 15.62
N THR A 175 14.82 5.02 14.75
CA THR A 175 16.23 4.76 15.12
C THR A 175 17.09 6.01 14.94
N ARG A 176 16.63 6.99 14.14
CA ARG A 176 17.30 8.28 13.89
C ARG A 176 16.29 9.42 13.91
N ARG A 177 16.52 10.42 14.77
CA ARG A 177 15.73 11.65 14.85
C ARG A 177 16.47 12.82 14.18
N TYR A 178 16.41 12.90 12.85
CA TYR A 178 17.21 13.85 12.07
C TYR A 178 16.95 15.30 12.43
N LEU A 179 15.67 15.72 12.47
CA LEU A 179 15.33 17.11 12.78
C LEU A 179 15.74 17.49 14.20
N ALA A 180 15.51 16.61 15.17
CA ALA A 180 15.86 16.88 16.58
C ALA A 180 17.37 17.07 16.76
N ALA A 181 18.18 16.25 16.10
CA ALA A 181 19.64 16.40 16.09
C ALA A 181 20.05 17.75 15.47
N ALA A 182 19.50 18.09 14.31
CA ALA A 182 19.79 19.35 13.62
C ALA A 182 19.41 20.59 14.45
N ILE A 183 18.27 20.57 15.15
CA ILE A 183 17.87 21.64 16.06
C ILE A 183 18.87 21.76 17.21
N GLY A 184 19.20 20.66 17.89
CA GLY A 184 20.15 20.68 18.99
C GLY A 184 21.55 21.17 18.58
N GLU A 185 22.02 20.79 17.40
CA GLU A 185 23.28 21.27 16.82
C GLU A 185 23.21 22.77 16.47
N MET A 186 22.10 23.23 15.87
CA MET A 186 21.88 24.64 15.53
C MET A 186 21.87 25.53 16.79
N LEU A 187 21.11 25.13 17.81
CA LEU A 187 20.99 25.88 19.07
C LEU A 187 22.30 25.90 19.87
N ALA A 188 23.11 24.85 19.74
CA ALA A 188 24.45 24.79 20.32
C ALA A 188 25.52 25.50 19.48
N HIS A 189 25.14 26.19 18.40
CA HIS A 189 26.06 26.82 17.44
C HIS A 189 27.10 25.87 16.85
N ARG A 190 26.76 24.59 16.70
CA ARG A 190 27.62 23.57 16.07
C ARG A 190 27.26 23.38 14.59
N PRO A 191 28.20 22.89 13.76
CA PRO A 191 27.88 22.42 12.42
C PRO A 191 26.82 21.30 12.50
N ILE A 192 25.82 21.37 11.62
CA ILE A 192 24.78 20.33 11.54
C ILE A 192 25.37 19.13 10.82
N SER A 193 25.38 17.97 11.49
CA SER A 193 26.05 16.75 11.01
C SER A 193 25.34 16.15 9.79
N ILE A 194 24.01 16.11 9.81
CA ILE A 194 23.17 15.70 8.68
C ILE A 194 22.25 16.86 8.34
N ALA A 195 22.68 17.69 7.40
CA ALA A 195 21.94 18.90 7.04
C ALA A 195 20.84 18.66 5.99
N ALA A 196 20.87 17.53 5.28
CA ALA A 196 19.79 17.16 4.37
C ALA A 196 19.53 15.65 4.29
N THR A 197 18.25 15.31 4.16
CA THR A 197 17.79 13.96 3.81
C THR A 197 16.65 13.99 2.78
N SER A 198 16.41 12.88 2.09
CA SER A 198 15.11 12.66 1.46
C SER A 198 14.03 12.45 2.53
N ALA A 199 12.79 12.82 2.22
CA ALA A 199 11.65 12.66 3.12
C ALA A 199 10.62 11.67 2.53
N PRO A 200 10.06 10.76 3.34
CA PRO A 200 8.97 9.91 2.90
C PRO A 200 7.72 10.79 2.65
N GLY A 201 6.82 10.40 1.75
CA GLY A 201 5.59 11.15 1.49
C GLY A 201 5.12 11.08 0.05
N CYS A 202 3.96 11.66 -0.23
CA CYS A 202 3.49 11.88 -1.60
C CYS A 202 4.36 12.97 -2.23
N GLU A 203 4.74 12.79 -3.50
CA GLU A 203 5.56 13.75 -4.22
C GLU A 203 4.74 14.98 -4.61
N LEU A 204 5.31 16.16 -4.38
CA LEU A 204 4.68 17.44 -4.69
C LEU A 204 5.01 17.91 -6.11
N ASP A 205 3.99 18.30 -6.84
CA ASP A 205 4.11 18.74 -8.23
C ASP A 205 4.23 20.26 -8.38
N LEU A 206 5.32 20.82 -7.86
CA LEU A 206 5.50 22.28 -7.76
C LEU A 206 6.26 22.93 -8.93
N LYS A 207 6.97 22.12 -9.74
CA LYS A 207 7.81 22.61 -10.84
C LYS A 207 7.03 22.55 -12.16
N PRO A 208 7.10 23.57 -13.02
CA PRO A 208 6.54 23.48 -14.36
C PRO A 208 7.11 22.27 -15.11
N ASN A 209 6.24 21.47 -15.73
CA ASN A 209 6.70 20.35 -16.55
C ASN A 209 7.38 20.88 -17.82
N ALA A 210 8.45 20.18 -18.22
CA ALA A 210 9.22 20.51 -19.43
C ALA A 210 9.02 19.48 -20.55
N GLY A 211 8.07 18.55 -20.40
CA GLY A 211 7.82 17.53 -21.42
C GLY A 211 7.15 18.10 -22.67
N PRO A 212 7.22 17.34 -23.79
CA PRO A 212 6.70 17.78 -25.08
C PRO A 212 5.19 18.03 -25.04
N ALA A 213 4.70 18.81 -26.01
CA ALA A 213 3.27 18.92 -26.25
C ALA A 213 2.68 17.56 -26.60
N THR A 214 1.42 17.33 -26.22
CA THR A 214 0.71 16.07 -26.47
C THR A 214 -0.68 16.35 -27.02
N ALA A 215 -1.17 15.45 -27.86
CA ALA A 215 -2.56 15.45 -28.31
C ALA A 215 -3.51 14.80 -27.31
N VAL A 216 -2.99 14.11 -26.29
CA VAL A 216 -3.77 13.45 -25.23
C VAL A 216 -4.40 14.52 -24.33
N THR A 217 -5.71 14.48 -24.11
CA THR A 217 -6.41 15.45 -23.26
C THR A 217 -7.05 14.81 -22.04
N TYR A 218 -7.32 15.61 -21.01
CA TYR A 218 -7.91 15.11 -19.78
C TYR A 218 -9.30 14.50 -20.00
N HIS A 219 -10.23 15.29 -20.57
CA HIS A 219 -11.62 14.88 -20.73
C HIS A 219 -11.78 13.74 -21.74
N ARG A 220 -11.05 13.78 -22.87
CA ARG A 220 -11.17 12.74 -23.90
C ARG A 220 -10.47 11.43 -23.52
N ASP A 221 -9.28 11.49 -22.94
CA ASP A 221 -8.44 10.29 -22.81
C ASP A 221 -8.20 9.92 -21.34
N VAL A 222 -7.63 10.82 -20.55
CA VAL A 222 -7.16 10.53 -19.18
C VAL A 222 -8.30 10.13 -18.26
N ALA A 223 -9.42 10.86 -18.27
CA ALA A 223 -10.57 10.56 -17.42
C ALA A 223 -11.13 9.15 -17.67
N ARG A 224 -11.09 8.66 -18.92
CA ARG A 224 -11.50 7.28 -19.26
C ARG A 224 -10.53 6.26 -18.70
N ILE A 225 -9.23 6.49 -18.88
CA ILE A 225 -8.18 5.61 -18.34
C ILE A 225 -8.30 5.52 -16.81
N LEU A 226 -8.48 6.65 -16.14
CA LEU A 226 -8.66 6.70 -14.69
C LEU A 226 -9.95 6.01 -14.26
N GLN A 227 -11.09 6.27 -14.92
CA GLN A 227 -12.35 5.59 -14.58
C GLN A 227 -12.26 4.07 -14.72
N GLN A 228 -11.66 3.60 -15.81
CA GLN A 228 -11.57 2.18 -16.11
C GLN A 228 -10.64 1.43 -15.14
N ASN A 229 -9.53 2.05 -14.74
CA ASN A 229 -8.44 1.35 -14.06
C ASN A 229 -8.18 1.79 -12.61
N CYS A 230 -8.55 3.01 -12.24
CA CYS A 230 -8.15 3.62 -10.97
C CYS A 230 -9.35 3.95 -10.07
N VAL A 231 -10.41 4.55 -10.61
CA VAL A 231 -11.53 5.13 -9.85
C VAL A 231 -12.33 4.08 -9.07
N ARG A 232 -12.27 2.79 -9.46
CA ARG A 232 -12.84 1.71 -8.65
C ARG A 232 -12.30 1.70 -7.21
N CYS A 233 -11.04 2.07 -7.01
CA CYS A 233 -10.43 2.16 -5.69
C CYS A 233 -10.22 3.62 -5.25
N HIS A 234 -9.99 4.53 -6.20
CA HIS A 234 -9.70 5.95 -5.99
C HIS A 234 -10.94 6.82 -6.19
N HIS A 235 -11.86 6.73 -5.24
CA HIS A 235 -13.02 7.61 -5.11
C HIS A 235 -13.28 7.87 -3.61
N ASP A 236 -14.15 8.82 -3.26
CA ASP A 236 -14.40 9.24 -1.87
C ASP A 236 -14.79 8.09 -0.92
N GLN A 237 -15.50 7.09 -1.44
CA GLN A 237 -15.93 5.89 -0.69
C GLN A 237 -15.08 4.67 -1.04
N GLY A 238 -13.91 4.86 -1.64
CA GLY A 238 -13.00 3.81 -2.07
C GLY A 238 -12.11 3.31 -0.94
N ILE A 239 -11.17 2.44 -1.28
CA ILE A 239 -10.14 1.95 -0.35
C ILE A 239 -8.84 2.75 -0.47
N ALA A 240 -8.64 3.45 -1.58
CA ALA A 240 -7.44 4.24 -1.81
C ALA A 240 -7.47 5.52 -0.95
N PRO A 241 -6.30 6.08 -0.62
CA PRO A 241 -6.21 7.20 0.33
C PRO A 241 -6.65 8.56 -0.23
N PHE A 242 -6.84 8.68 -1.55
CA PHE A 242 -7.30 9.88 -2.23
C PHE A 242 -8.11 9.53 -3.49
N PRO A 243 -9.08 10.38 -3.86
CA PRO A 243 -9.87 10.20 -5.09
C PRO A 243 -9.03 10.48 -6.35
N LEU A 244 -9.42 9.90 -7.48
CA LEU A 244 -8.88 10.20 -8.81
C LEU A 244 -10.00 10.39 -9.85
N ASP A 245 -11.20 10.71 -9.38
CA ASP A 245 -12.39 11.01 -10.18
C ASP A 245 -12.56 12.51 -10.44
N ASP A 246 -11.66 13.36 -9.94
CA ASP A 246 -11.60 14.79 -10.22
C ASP A 246 -10.21 15.28 -10.67
N LEU A 247 -10.19 16.35 -11.47
CA LEU A 247 -8.98 16.89 -12.09
C LEU A 247 -8.00 17.48 -11.07
N ALA A 248 -8.49 18.09 -9.99
CA ALA A 248 -7.62 18.76 -9.02
C ALA A 248 -6.78 17.71 -8.26
N SER A 249 -7.42 16.65 -7.79
CA SER A 249 -6.74 15.52 -7.15
C SER A 249 -5.76 14.84 -8.12
N VAL A 250 -6.15 14.63 -9.37
CA VAL A 250 -5.24 14.05 -10.40
C VAL A 250 -4.00 14.92 -10.61
N LYS A 251 -4.13 16.24 -10.62
CA LYS A 251 -2.99 17.17 -10.74
C LYS A 251 -2.10 17.15 -9.51
N ASP A 252 -2.70 17.20 -8.32
CA ASP A 252 -1.98 17.18 -7.04
C ASP A 252 -1.15 15.89 -6.88
N HIS A 253 -1.66 14.77 -7.40
CA HIS A 253 -1.01 13.47 -7.33
C HIS A 253 -0.24 13.08 -8.60
N ALA A 254 -0.10 13.95 -9.61
CA ALA A 254 0.44 13.60 -10.93
C ALA A 254 1.85 12.97 -10.87
N LYS A 255 2.76 13.51 -10.05
CA LYS A 255 4.10 12.91 -9.85
C LYS A 255 4.03 11.56 -9.17
N THR A 256 3.18 11.43 -8.15
CA THR A 256 2.96 10.15 -7.46
C THR A 256 2.42 9.12 -8.44
N ILE A 257 1.41 9.46 -9.27
CA ILE A 257 0.86 8.61 -10.32
C ILE A 257 1.98 8.19 -11.28
N LYS A 258 2.76 9.13 -11.82
CA LYS A 258 3.89 8.82 -12.70
C LYS A 258 4.87 7.83 -12.06
N ARG A 259 5.27 8.06 -10.81
CA ARG A 259 6.21 7.20 -10.10
C ARG A 259 5.67 5.78 -9.93
N VAL A 260 4.45 5.62 -9.44
CA VAL A 260 3.87 4.28 -9.20
C VAL A 260 3.64 3.51 -10.51
N LEU A 261 3.31 4.21 -11.60
CA LEU A 261 3.23 3.61 -12.93
C LEU A 261 4.62 3.19 -13.45
N ALA A 262 5.65 4.03 -13.27
CA ALA A 262 7.01 3.71 -13.67
C ALA A 262 7.58 2.53 -12.88
N GLU A 263 7.29 2.47 -11.58
CA GLU A 263 7.70 1.39 -10.67
C GLU A 263 6.88 0.10 -10.84
N GLY A 264 5.71 0.17 -11.48
CA GLY A 264 4.79 -0.96 -11.64
C GLY A 264 4.11 -1.36 -10.34
N THR A 265 3.97 -0.43 -9.39
CA THR A 265 3.27 -0.66 -8.11
C THR A 265 1.78 -0.37 -8.18
N MET A 266 1.34 0.37 -9.20
CA MET A 266 -0.06 0.64 -9.50
C MET A 266 -0.36 0.49 -11.01
N PRO A 267 -1.56 0.02 -11.38
CA PRO A 267 -2.49 -0.73 -10.51
C PRO A 267 -1.81 -1.94 -9.87
N PRO A 268 -2.24 -2.36 -8.68
CA PRO A 268 -1.54 -3.41 -7.93
C PRO A 268 -1.82 -4.75 -8.59
N TRP A 269 -0.98 -5.14 -9.54
CA TRP A 269 -1.03 -6.44 -10.22
C TRP A 269 0.38 -6.93 -10.46
N PHE A 270 0.75 -8.01 -9.77
CA PHE A 270 2.14 -8.46 -9.70
C PHE A 270 2.37 -9.80 -10.38
N ALA A 271 1.36 -10.37 -11.05
CA ALA A 271 1.57 -11.55 -11.88
C ALA A 271 2.44 -11.19 -13.09
N ALA A 272 3.44 -12.02 -13.37
CA ALA A 272 4.21 -11.93 -14.60
C ALA A 272 3.28 -12.14 -15.81
N PRO A 273 3.51 -11.39 -16.91
CA PRO A 273 2.77 -11.61 -18.14
C PRO A 273 3.02 -13.03 -18.68
N PRO A 274 2.05 -13.61 -19.43
CA PRO A 274 2.26 -14.90 -20.08
C PRO A 274 3.50 -14.89 -20.98
N LYS A 275 4.32 -15.94 -20.89
CA LYS A 275 5.63 -16.02 -21.59
C LYS A 275 5.50 -16.03 -23.11
N ASP A 276 4.37 -16.50 -23.62
CA ASP A 276 4.02 -16.57 -25.03
C ASP A 276 3.41 -15.27 -25.59
N GLY A 277 3.28 -14.23 -24.75
CA GLY A 277 2.60 -12.99 -25.11
C GLY A 277 1.08 -13.15 -25.21
N GLY A 278 0.53 -14.26 -24.72
CA GLY A 278 -0.90 -14.52 -24.68
C GLY A 278 -1.65 -13.59 -23.71
N THR A 279 -2.98 -13.68 -23.71
CA THR A 279 -3.82 -12.94 -22.76
C THR A 279 -3.69 -13.52 -21.36
N SER A 280 -3.75 -12.66 -20.34
CA SER A 280 -3.79 -13.10 -18.94
C SER A 280 -4.84 -14.19 -18.70
N PRO A 281 -4.50 -15.27 -17.96
CA PRO A 281 -5.45 -16.32 -17.62
C PRO A 281 -6.42 -15.90 -16.50
N PHE A 282 -6.21 -14.73 -15.88
CA PHE A 282 -6.98 -14.26 -14.74
C PHE A 282 -8.09 -13.28 -15.14
N ALA A 283 -9.28 -13.45 -14.55
CA ALA A 283 -10.46 -12.63 -14.81
C ALA A 283 -10.38 -11.26 -14.13
N ASN A 284 -9.65 -11.17 -13.03
CA ASN A 284 -9.50 -9.96 -12.23
C ASN A 284 -8.15 -9.26 -12.45
N ASP A 285 -7.50 -9.53 -13.58
CA ASP A 285 -6.30 -8.81 -14.01
C ASP A 285 -6.62 -7.32 -14.18
N CYS A 286 -6.03 -6.49 -13.32
CA CYS A 286 -6.18 -5.04 -13.34
C CYS A 286 -4.94 -4.33 -13.89
N SER A 287 -4.05 -5.03 -14.58
CA SER A 287 -2.87 -4.41 -15.19
C SER A 287 -3.25 -3.32 -16.19
N LEU A 288 -2.47 -2.25 -16.19
CA LEU A 288 -2.69 -1.13 -17.10
C LEU A 288 -2.12 -1.47 -18.47
N ALA A 289 -2.94 -1.33 -19.52
CA ALA A 289 -2.51 -1.52 -20.90
C ALA A 289 -1.34 -0.57 -21.24
N SER A 290 -0.39 -1.04 -22.05
CA SER A 290 0.80 -0.25 -22.43
C SER A 290 0.44 1.10 -23.08
N LYS A 291 -0.64 1.14 -23.87
CA LYS A 291 -1.14 2.36 -24.50
C LYS A 291 -1.68 3.33 -23.44
N ASP A 292 -2.56 2.88 -22.56
CA ASP A 292 -3.14 3.70 -21.50
C ASP A 292 -2.06 4.26 -20.58
N LYS A 293 -1.06 3.44 -20.23
CA LYS A 293 0.13 3.89 -19.49
C LYS A 293 0.88 4.99 -20.24
N SER A 294 1.11 4.82 -21.53
CA SER A 294 1.81 5.80 -22.37
C SER A 294 1.03 7.11 -22.46
N ASP A 295 -0.28 7.06 -22.70
CA ASP A 295 -1.12 8.25 -22.83
C ASP A 295 -1.19 9.03 -21.53
N LEU A 296 -1.38 8.32 -20.40
CA LEU A 296 -1.42 8.94 -19.07
C LEU A 296 -0.09 9.61 -18.72
N LEU A 297 1.04 8.96 -18.99
CA LEU A 297 2.37 9.54 -18.78
C LEU A 297 2.63 10.73 -19.73
N ALA A 298 2.23 10.64 -21.00
CA ALA A 298 2.35 11.73 -21.96
C ALA A 298 1.56 12.96 -21.53
N TRP A 299 0.35 12.78 -21.01
CA TRP A 299 -0.43 13.89 -20.45
C TRP A 299 0.24 14.47 -19.20
N ILE A 300 0.63 13.64 -18.22
CA ILE A 300 1.29 14.08 -16.98
C ILE A 300 2.55 14.90 -17.26
N ASP A 301 3.38 14.44 -18.19
CA ASP A 301 4.68 15.03 -18.51
C ASP A 301 4.56 16.26 -19.41
N SER A 302 3.45 16.44 -20.11
CA SER A 302 3.25 17.60 -20.97
C SER A 302 3.26 18.90 -20.16
N LYS A 303 3.86 19.93 -20.75
CA LYS A 303 3.92 21.27 -20.15
C LYS A 303 2.53 21.84 -19.82
N GLU A 304 1.56 21.58 -20.68
CA GLU A 304 0.24 22.24 -20.62
C GLU A 304 -0.83 21.38 -19.94
N ARG A 305 -0.66 20.05 -19.87
CA ARG A 305 -1.68 19.10 -19.39
C ARG A 305 -3.06 19.44 -19.96
N PRO A 306 -3.21 19.42 -21.29
CA PRO A 306 -4.38 19.98 -21.95
C PRO A 306 -5.66 19.31 -21.45
N LEU A 307 -6.69 20.12 -21.18
CA LEU A 307 -7.96 19.61 -20.64
C LEU A 307 -8.82 18.97 -21.71
N GLY A 308 -8.79 19.51 -22.95
CA GLY A 308 -9.72 19.14 -24.00
C GLY A 308 -11.12 19.71 -23.77
N ASP A 309 -12.10 19.22 -24.51
CA ASP A 309 -13.50 19.64 -24.38
C ASP A 309 -14.19 18.87 -23.22
N PRO A 310 -14.74 19.55 -22.21
CA PRO A 310 -15.54 18.91 -21.16
C PRO A 310 -16.71 18.05 -21.68
N ALA A 311 -17.27 18.36 -22.86
CA ALA A 311 -18.32 17.55 -23.49
C ALA A 311 -17.83 16.17 -23.96
N GLU A 312 -16.52 15.99 -24.13
CA GLU A 312 -15.89 14.70 -24.44
C GLU A 312 -15.63 13.86 -23.18
N ALA A 313 -15.92 14.35 -21.97
CA ALA A 313 -15.72 13.59 -20.74
C ALA A 313 -16.59 12.32 -20.71
N PRO A 314 -16.10 11.19 -20.16
CA PRO A 314 -16.95 10.04 -19.91
C PRO A 314 -17.99 10.37 -18.84
N ALA A 315 -19.13 9.69 -18.88
CA ALA A 315 -20.08 9.74 -17.77
C ALA A 315 -19.38 9.26 -16.48
N PRO A 316 -19.49 10.00 -15.35
CA PRO A 316 -18.92 9.59 -14.09
C PRO A 316 -19.45 8.23 -13.63
N LEU A 317 -18.57 7.40 -13.08
CA LEU A 317 -18.98 6.16 -12.42
C LEU A 317 -19.82 6.48 -11.18
N LYS A 318 -20.85 5.66 -10.95
CA LYS A 318 -21.66 5.71 -9.74
C LYS A 318 -21.40 4.47 -8.92
N PHE A 319 -21.12 4.67 -7.63
CA PHE A 319 -20.94 3.60 -6.66
C PHE A 319 -22.17 3.61 -5.76
N ASP A 320 -23.25 2.96 -6.23
CA ASP A 320 -24.52 2.94 -5.53
C ASP A 320 -24.50 1.90 -4.39
N GLY A 321 -24.95 2.32 -3.22
CA GLY A 321 -25.06 1.46 -2.04
C GLY A 321 -23.77 1.30 -1.24
N GLU A 322 -23.92 0.85 -0.01
CA GLU A 322 -22.80 0.63 0.92
C GLU A 322 -21.98 -0.63 0.55
N TRP A 323 -22.63 -1.62 -0.07
CA TRP A 323 -22.12 -2.97 -0.31
C TRP A 323 -21.91 -3.22 -1.81
N SER A 324 -20.70 -3.63 -2.19
CA SER A 324 -20.35 -3.97 -3.57
C SER A 324 -20.98 -5.28 -4.05
N ILE A 325 -21.41 -6.14 -3.12
CA ILE A 325 -22.10 -7.41 -3.43
C ILE A 325 -23.62 -7.23 -3.66
N GLY A 326 -24.16 -6.02 -3.51
CA GLY A 326 -25.59 -5.76 -3.39
C GLY A 326 -26.06 -5.81 -1.93
N LYS A 327 -27.37 -5.64 -1.69
CA LYS A 327 -27.92 -5.61 -0.32
C LYS A 327 -27.72 -6.98 0.37
N PRO A 328 -27.00 -7.06 1.51
CA PRO A 328 -26.87 -8.30 2.26
C PRO A 328 -28.20 -8.77 2.84
N ASP A 329 -28.40 -10.08 2.89
CA ASP A 329 -29.52 -10.72 3.60
C ASP A 329 -29.30 -10.69 5.11
N VAL A 330 -28.03 -10.78 5.54
CA VAL A 330 -27.63 -10.68 6.94
C VAL A 330 -26.33 -9.88 7.06
N ILE A 331 -26.22 -9.12 8.15
CA ILE A 331 -25.05 -8.34 8.51
C ILE A 331 -24.60 -8.79 9.90
N ILE A 332 -23.35 -9.25 9.99
CA ILE A 332 -22.74 -9.78 11.21
C ILE A 332 -21.65 -8.79 11.64
N PRO A 333 -21.92 -7.88 12.59
CA PRO A 333 -20.89 -6.99 13.14
C PRO A 333 -19.96 -7.76 14.08
N LEU A 334 -18.77 -7.21 14.34
CA LEU A 334 -18.00 -7.63 15.50
C LEU A 334 -18.84 -7.52 16.79
N SER A 335 -18.57 -8.41 17.75
CA SER A 335 -19.25 -8.49 19.05
C SER A 335 -19.06 -7.21 19.87
N LYS A 336 -17.94 -6.50 19.66
CA LYS A 336 -17.58 -5.25 20.33
C LYS A 336 -16.79 -4.33 19.41
N SER A 337 -16.66 -3.07 19.83
CA SER A 337 -15.78 -2.09 19.20
C SER A 337 -14.35 -2.26 19.72
N TYR A 338 -13.37 -2.08 18.83
CA TYR A 338 -11.95 -2.09 19.16
C TYR A 338 -11.37 -0.68 19.04
N THR A 339 -10.61 -0.26 20.05
CA THR A 339 -9.87 1.01 20.01
C THR A 339 -8.52 0.78 19.37
N VAL A 340 -8.29 1.41 18.22
CA VAL A 340 -6.99 1.41 17.55
C VAL A 340 -6.21 2.64 17.98
N LYS A 341 -4.93 2.44 18.32
CA LYS A 341 -4.02 3.52 18.74
C LYS A 341 -3.70 4.48 17.58
N ALA A 342 -3.22 5.68 17.92
CA ALA A 342 -2.75 6.65 16.92
C ALA A 342 -1.41 6.27 16.28
N SER A 343 -0.52 5.60 17.02
CA SER A 343 0.84 5.24 16.60
C SER A 343 1.29 3.91 17.21
N GLY A 344 2.45 3.42 16.76
CA GLY A 344 3.07 2.19 17.22
C GLY A 344 2.49 0.94 16.55
N VAL A 345 2.49 -0.18 17.28
CA VAL A 345 1.97 -1.48 16.81
C VAL A 345 0.75 -1.91 17.62
N MET A 346 -0.10 -2.72 16.99
CA MET A 346 -1.25 -3.36 17.62
C MET A 346 -1.04 -4.88 17.59
N PRO A 347 -1.26 -5.60 18.70
CA PRO A 347 -1.35 -7.05 18.64
C PRO A 347 -2.60 -7.44 17.84
N TYR A 348 -2.55 -8.62 17.22
CA TYR A 348 -3.72 -9.23 16.59
C TYR A 348 -4.90 -9.26 17.55
N GLN A 349 -6.07 -8.85 17.05
CA GLN A 349 -7.32 -8.94 17.78
C GLN A 349 -8.09 -10.16 17.31
N THR A 350 -8.77 -10.83 18.25
CA THR A 350 -9.64 -11.96 17.95
C THR A 350 -11.03 -11.70 18.49
N ASP A 351 -12.04 -11.91 17.66
CA ASP A 351 -13.44 -11.76 18.01
C ASP A 351 -14.22 -13.01 17.61
N VAL A 352 -15.31 -13.33 18.30
CA VAL A 352 -16.16 -14.48 17.96
C VAL A 352 -17.62 -14.07 18.07
N VAL A 353 -18.39 -14.31 17.01
CA VAL A 353 -19.83 -14.03 16.94
C VAL A 353 -20.56 -15.33 16.66
N THR A 354 -21.55 -15.67 17.47
CA THR A 354 -22.40 -16.85 17.27
C THR A 354 -23.61 -16.46 16.44
N THR A 355 -23.87 -17.19 15.37
CA THR A 355 -25.07 -17.04 14.55
C THR A 355 -26.25 -17.80 15.17
N ASP A 356 -27.47 -17.35 14.89
CA ASP A 356 -28.73 -17.94 15.35
C ASP A 356 -29.49 -18.68 14.24
N PHE A 357 -28.82 -19.00 13.13
CA PHE A 357 -29.43 -19.73 12.03
C PHE A 357 -29.87 -21.13 12.48
N ALA A 358 -31.16 -21.44 12.30
CA ALA A 358 -31.75 -22.73 12.63
C ALA A 358 -31.30 -23.87 11.69
N GLU A 359 -30.84 -23.53 10.49
CA GLU A 359 -30.42 -24.46 9.44
C GLU A 359 -29.12 -23.98 8.79
N ASP A 360 -28.44 -24.89 8.09
CA ASP A 360 -27.26 -24.56 7.31
C ASP A 360 -27.63 -23.53 6.22
N LYS A 361 -26.79 -22.51 6.06
CA LYS A 361 -26.95 -21.50 5.01
C LYS A 361 -25.91 -21.67 3.92
N TRP A 362 -26.34 -21.46 2.68
CA TRP A 362 -25.47 -21.44 1.51
C TRP A 362 -25.20 -20.01 1.11
N VAL A 363 -23.96 -19.55 1.27
CA VAL A 363 -23.54 -18.18 1.02
C VAL A 363 -23.07 -18.03 -0.42
N LYS A 364 -23.76 -17.21 -1.21
CA LYS A 364 -23.42 -16.87 -2.60
C LYS A 364 -22.43 -15.71 -2.68
N ALA A 365 -22.50 -14.76 -1.75
CA ALA A 365 -21.55 -13.67 -1.67
C ALA A 365 -21.25 -13.25 -0.23
N TYR A 366 -20.04 -12.76 -0.01
CA TYR A 366 -19.67 -12.09 1.23
C TYR A 366 -18.89 -10.81 0.94
N GLU A 367 -18.98 -9.86 1.86
CA GLU A 367 -18.15 -8.66 1.89
C GLU A 367 -17.85 -8.25 3.32
N ILE A 368 -16.63 -7.77 3.56
CA ILE A 368 -16.20 -7.25 4.86
C ILE A 368 -15.97 -5.75 4.71
N ILE A 369 -16.69 -4.95 5.50
CA ILE A 369 -16.58 -3.49 5.51
C ILE A 369 -16.14 -3.02 6.90
N PRO A 370 -14.89 -2.55 7.04
CA PRO A 370 -14.46 -1.81 8.21
C PRO A 370 -15.20 -0.49 8.40
N THR A 371 -15.47 -0.11 9.64
CA THR A 371 -15.95 1.26 9.95
C THR A 371 -14.84 2.29 9.78
N ALA A 372 -13.59 1.89 10.06
CA ALA A 372 -12.40 2.70 9.84
C ALA A 372 -11.41 1.93 8.95
N ARG A 373 -11.55 2.10 7.62
CA ARG A 373 -10.77 1.34 6.63
C ARG A 373 -9.27 1.61 6.69
N ASP A 374 -8.88 2.82 7.09
CA ASP A 374 -7.47 3.24 7.12
C ASP A 374 -6.64 2.55 8.22
N VAL A 375 -7.29 1.82 9.13
CA VAL A 375 -6.61 1.07 10.20
C VAL A 375 -6.68 -0.44 10.06
N VAL A 376 -7.46 -1.00 9.12
CA VAL A 376 -7.56 -2.47 8.97
C VAL A 376 -6.62 -2.94 7.88
N HIS A 377 -5.59 -3.68 8.28
CA HIS A 377 -4.62 -4.23 7.32
C HIS A 377 -5.06 -5.59 6.77
N HIS A 378 -5.59 -6.48 7.60
CA HIS A 378 -6.29 -7.67 7.10
C HIS A 378 -7.24 -8.27 8.14
N VAL A 379 -8.16 -9.11 7.66
CA VAL A 379 -9.11 -9.87 8.46
C VAL A 379 -9.20 -11.28 7.91
N ILE A 380 -9.00 -12.27 8.77
CA ILE A 380 -9.26 -13.68 8.46
C ILE A 380 -10.51 -14.09 9.22
N VAL A 381 -11.49 -14.61 8.48
CA VAL A 381 -12.76 -15.06 9.04
C VAL A 381 -12.84 -16.57 8.91
N MET A 382 -13.17 -17.25 10.01
CA MET A 382 -13.40 -18.69 10.04
C MET A 382 -14.82 -18.98 10.48
N ALA A 383 -15.45 -19.98 9.88
CA ALA A 383 -16.75 -20.51 10.30
C ALA A 383 -16.55 -21.86 10.99
N HIS A 384 -17.00 -21.96 12.24
CA HIS A 384 -16.89 -23.16 13.07
C HIS A 384 -18.29 -23.72 13.33
N ALA A 385 -18.47 -25.02 13.11
CA ALA A 385 -19.69 -25.70 13.53
C ALA A 385 -19.89 -25.58 15.06
N PRO A 386 -21.13 -25.66 15.57
CA PRO A 386 -21.41 -25.68 17.00
C PRO A 386 -20.55 -26.72 17.73
N GLY A 387 -19.90 -26.32 18.81
CA GLY A 387 -19.05 -27.20 19.62
C GLY A 387 -17.65 -27.52 19.04
N ALA A 388 -17.34 -27.11 17.80
CA ALA A 388 -15.98 -27.28 17.27
C ALA A 388 -14.95 -26.45 18.06
N LYS A 389 -13.70 -26.91 18.12
CA LYS A 389 -12.61 -26.11 18.70
C LYS A 389 -12.34 -24.91 17.80
N LEU A 390 -12.18 -23.72 18.39
CA LEU A 390 -11.61 -22.59 17.67
C LEU A 390 -10.14 -22.93 17.40
N VAL A 391 -9.81 -23.14 16.14
CA VAL A 391 -8.42 -23.25 15.69
C VAL A 391 -7.93 -21.82 15.43
N GLY A 392 -6.73 -21.48 15.91
CA GLY A 392 -6.05 -20.21 15.65
C GLY A 392 -4.57 -20.45 15.38
N GLY A 393 -4.01 -19.80 14.36
CA GLY A 393 -2.67 -20.14 13.89
C GLY A 393 -2.17 -19.41 12.65
N GLY A 394 -3.04 -18.79 11.86
CA GLY A 394 -2.66 -18.00 10.67
C GLY A 394 -2.40 -18.85 9.41
N ALA A 395 -2.36 -20.18 9.53
CA ALA A 395 -2.28 -21.14 8.41
C ALA A 395 -3.64 -21.77 8.04
N GLU A 396 -4.72 -21.35 8.67
CA GLU A 396 -6.04 -21.97 8.52
C GLU A 396 -6.70 -21.63 7.19
N ASN A 397 -7.52 -22.57 6.70
CA ASN A 397 -8.30 -22.41 5.48
C ASN A 397 -9.41 -21.36 5.66
N TYR A 398 -9.13 -20.09 5.38
CA TYR A 398 -10.07 -19.01 5.60
C TYR A 398 -11.46 -19.27 4.99
N TRP A 399 -12.51 -18.91 5.72
CA TRP A 399 -13.90 -18.94 5.24
C TRP A 399 -14.27 -17.64 4.53
N ALA A 400 -13.80 -16.50 5.01
CA ALA A 400 -13.80 -15.23 4.29
C ALA A 400 -12.51 -14.46 4.64
N ILE A 401 -12.12 -13.53 3.78
CA ILE A 401 -10.90 -12.74 3.97
C ILE A 401 -11.12 -11.29 3.54
N TYR A 402 -10.51 -10.37 4.28
CA TYR A 402 -10.31 -8.99 3.91
C TYR A 402 -8.80 -8.71 3.88
N VAL A 403 -8.32 -8.23 2.75
CA VAL A 403 -6.96 -7.70 2.55
C VAL A 403 -7.07 -6.55 1.56
N PRO A 404 -6.14 -5.57 1.55
CA PRO A 404 -6.12 -4.54 0.52
C PRO A 404 -6.18 -5.17 -0.87
N GLY A 405 -7.19 -4.77 -1.66
CA GLY A 405 -7.49 -5.34 -2.98
C GLY A 405 -8.52 -6.48 -2.99
N ASN A 406 -8.81 -7.13 -1.86
CA ASN A 406 -9.86 -8.16 -1.73
C ASN A 406 -10.69 -7.98 -0.46
N SER A 407 -11.83 -7.32 -0.57
CA SER A 407 -12.81 -7.17 0.53
C SER A 407 -14.09 -7.98 0.32
N ALA A 408 -14.34 -8.43 -0.90
CA ALA A 408 -15.58 -9.06 -1.32
C ALA A 408 -15.36 -10.28 -2.22
N ARG A 409 -16.36 -11.16 -2.23
CA ARG A 409 -16.40 -12.32 -3.12
C ARG A 409 -17.85 -12.65 -3.45
N THR A 410 -18.14 -12.77 -4.73
CA THR A 410 -19.39 -13.32 -5.27
C THR A 410 -19.06 -14.59 -6.04
N PHE A 411 -19.82 -15.65 -5.82
CA PHE A 411 -19.68 -16.93 -6.52
C PHE A 411 -20.70 -17.05 -7.67
N ASP A 412 -20.32 -17.78 -8.71
CA ASP A 412 -21.18 -18.03 -9.88
C ASP A 412 -22.42 -18.85 -9.51
N ASP A 413 -23.43 -18.82 -10.38
CA ASP A 413 -24.72 -19.49 -10.14
C ASP A 413 -24.57 -21.01 -9.92
N GLY A 414 -25.15 -21.47 -8.82
CA GLY A 414 -25.07 -22.86 -8.37
C GLY A 414 -23.79 -23.22 -7.60
N ILE A 415 -22.90 -22.25 -7.34
CA ILE A 415 -21.75 -22.37 -6.43
C ILE A 415 -22.04 -21.56 -5.17
N ALA A 416 -21.83 -22.15 -4.00
CA ALA A 416 -21.93 -21.42 -2.74
C ALA A 416 -20.98 -21.99 -1.68
N ARG A 417 -20.74 -21.21 -0.63
CA ARG A 417 -19.98 -21.65 0.54
C ARG A 417 -20.94 -22.06 1.67
N LYS A 418 -20.67 -23.17 2.33
CA LYS A 418 -21.49 -23.62 3.45
C LYS A 418 -21.20 -22.77 4.71
N LEU A 419 -22.25 -22.36 5.40
CA LEU A 419 -22.21 -21.81 6.76
C LEU A 419 -23.10 -22.70 7.64
N PRO A 420 -22.53 -23.44 8.62
CA PRO A 420 -23.32 -24.34 9.46
C PRO A 420 -24.40 -23.62 10.28
N ALA A 421 -25.51 -24.30 10.57
CA ALA A 421 -26.50 -23.86 11.55
C ALA A 421 -25.82 -23.55 12.90
N GLY A 422 -26.20 -22.46 13.56
CA GLY A 422 -25.62 -22.05 14.83
C GLY A 422 -24.09 -21.83 14.81
N ALA A 423 -23.49 -21.60 13.64
CA ALA A 423 -22.04 -21.46 13.52
C ALA A 423 -21.49 -20.35 14.40
N ARG A 424 -20.28 -20.55 14.92
CA ARG A 424 -19.47 -19.48 15.50
C ARG A 424 -18.52 -18.95 14.44
N ILE A 425 -18.58 -17.67 14.18
CA ILE A 425 -17.73 -16.96 13.24
C ILE A 425 -16.61 -16.30 14.03
N SER A 426 -15.37 -16.73 13.82
CA SER A 426 -14.21 -16.09 14.46
C SER A 426 -13.51 -15.17 13.48
N PHE A 427 -13.15 -13.98 13.96
CA PHE A 427 -12.41 -12.96 13.24
C PHE A 427 -11.01 -12.86 13.85
N GLN A 428 -9.98 -12.97 13.03
CA GLN A 428 -8.61 -12.59 13.38
C GLN A 428 -8.25 -11.32 12.60
N ILE A 429 -7.88 -10.26 13.32
CA ILE A 429 -7.82 -8.90 12.78
C ILE A 429 -6.45 -8.31 13.05
N HIS A 430 -5.81 -7.78 12.01
CA HIS A 430 -4.58 -7.02 12.13
C HIS A 430 -4.87 -5.54 11.87
N TYR A 431 -4.70 -4.72 12.91
CA TYR A 431 -4.86 -3.27 12.84
C TYR A 431 -3.51 -2.57 12.69
N THR A 432 -3.44 -1.55 11.84
CA THR A 432 -2.27 -0.65 11.69
C THR A 432 -2.67 0.77 12.07
N PRO A 433 -2.04 1.41 13.07
CA PRO A 433 -2.30 2.80 13.40
C PRO A 433 -2.15 3.76 12.21
N SER A 434 -3.07 4.72 12.07
CA SER A 434 -3.14 5.66 10.93
C SER A 434 -2.82 7.11 11.30
N GLY A 435 -2.31 7.37 12.51
CA GLY A 435 -1.98 8.70 13.01
C GLY A 435 -3.02 9.34 13.93
N LYS A 436 -4.19 8.72 14.10
CA LYS A 436 -5.22 9.15 15.06
C LYS A 436 -5.85 7.93 15.76
N PRO A 437 -6.26 8.04 17.04
CA PRO A 437 -7.03 6.98 17.66
C PRO A 437 -8.39 6.86 16.96
N VAL A 438 -8.83 5.64 16.67
CA VAL A 438 -10.14 5.38 16.06
C VAL A 438 -10.85 4.23 16.76
N GLN A 439 -12.18 4.27 16.76
CA GLN A 439 -13.00 3.13 17.11
C GLN A 439 -13.34 2.36 15.83
N GLU A 440 -13.13 1.06 15.86
CA GLU A 440 -13.39 0.18 14.74
C GLU A 440 -14.39 -0.90 15.15
N ARG A 441 -15.44 -1.09 14.34
CA ARG A 441 -16.38 -2.20 14.47
C ARG A 441 -16.86 -2.68 13.11
N MET A 442 -16.01 -3.43 12.41
CA MET A 442 -16.31 -3.92 11.07
C MET A 442 -17.56 -4.80 11.03
N ARG A 443 -18.08 -4.97 9.82
CA ARG A 443 -19.24 -5.81 9.53
C ARG A 443 -18.95 -6.78 8.38
N LEU A 444 -19.44 -8.01 8.52
CA LEU A 444 -19.50 -9.03 7.49
C LEU A 444 -20.93 -9.08 6.93
N GLY A 445 -21.11 -8.68 5.67
CA GLY A 445 -22.37 -8.82 4.94
C GLY A 445 -22.39 -10.11 4.14
N LEU A 446 -23.49 -10.86 4.21
CA LEU A 446 -23.67 -12.11 3.47
C LEU A 446 -24.92 -12.06 2.60
N ILE A 447 -24.83 -12.61 1.40
CA ILE A 447 -25.97 -12.91 0.52
C ILE A 447 -26.08 -14.43 0.37
N PHE A 448 -27.28 -14.96 0.59
CA PHE A 448 -27.56 -16.38 0.50
C PHE A 448 -27.95 -16.79 -0.93
N ALA A 449 -27.66 -18.04 -1.27
CA ALA A 449 -28.13 -18.65 -2.50
C ALA A 449 -29.66 -18.87 -2.41
N GLN A 450 -30.38 -18.46 -3.45
CA GLN A 450 -31.85 -18.61 -3.53
C GLN A 450 -32.28 -20.06 -3.81
N GLU A 451 -31.40 -20.84 -4.43
CA GLU A 451 -31.60 -22.26 -4.72
C GLU A 451 -30.45 -23.08 -4.11
N PRO A 452 -30.69 -24.36 -3.75
CA PRO A 452 -29.63 -25.25 -3.30
C PRO A 452 -28.47 -25.31 -4.30
N PRO A 453 -27.21 -25.09 -3.87
CA PRO A 453 -26.07 -25.09 -4.77
C PRO A 453 -25.78 -26.50 -5.28
N ARG A 454 -25.27 -26.57 -6.52
CA ARG A 454 -24.74 -27.81 -7.12
C ARG A 454 -23.34 -28.10 -6.60
N MET A 455 -22.57 -27.04 -6.36
CA MET A 455 -21.18 -27.11 -5.95
C MET A 455 -20.93 -26.30 -4.69
N GLU A 456 -20.18 -26.87 -3.75
CA GLU A 456 -19.62 -26.17 -2.61
C GLU A 456 -18.22 -25.66 -2.95
N ILE A 457 -17.94 -24.38 -2.67
CA ILE A 457 -16.59 -23.84 -2.74
C ILE A 457 -15.89 -23.92 -1.38
N ARG A 458 -14.63 -24.37 -1.38
CA ARG A 458 -13.79 -24.55 -0.20
C ARG A 458 -12.42 -23.93 -0.43
N THR A 459 -11.78 -23.50 0.65
CA THR A 459 -10.40 -23.01 0.66
C THR A 459 -9.46 -24.10 1.17
N VAL A 460 -8.25 -24.20 0.61
CA VAL A 460 -7.14 -24.95 1.21
C VAL A 460 -5.84 -24.13 1.15
N GLY A 461 -5.09 -24.11 2.25
CA GLY A 461 -3.75 -23.52 2.33
C GLY A 461 -2.65 -24.58 2.27
N VAL A 462 -1.67 -24.39 1.38
CA VAL A 462 -0.42 -25.14 1.39
C VAL A 462 0.63 -24.30 2.11
N ALA A 463 0.99 -24.68 3.33
CA ALA A 463 1.87 -23.90 4.21
C ALA A 463 3.21 -24.60 4.50
N GLN A 464 4.30 -23.83 4.54
CA GLN A 464 5.62 -24.28 4.98
C GLN A 464 5.92 -23.83 6.41
N HIS A 465 5.49 -24.61 7.39
CA HIS A 465 5.68 -24.31 8.81
C HIS A 465 7.14 -24.44 9.29
N LYS A 466 8.00 -25.16 8.55
CA LYS A 466 9.41 -25.37 8.92
C LYS A 466 10.34 -24.29 8.35
N LEU A 467 9.81 -23.09 8.10
CA LEU A 467 10.54 -21.97 7.54
C LEU A 467 11.68 -21.53 8.45
N LEU A 468 12.86 -21.36 7.88
CA LEU A 468 14.06 -20.85 8.55
C LEU A 468 14.84 -19.97 7.57
N ILE A 469 14.72 -18.65 7.71
CA ILE A 469 15.41 -17.69 6.84
C ILE A 469 16.69 -17.20 7.56
N PRO A 470 17.88 -17.42 6.97
CA PRO A 470 19.14 -16.98 7.57
C PRO A 470 19.23 -15.46 7.73
N PRO A 471 20.01 -14.96 8.72
CA PRO A 471 20.26 -13.54 8.87
C PRO A 471 21.03 -12.99 7.67
N ASN A 472 20.75 -11.75 7.30
CA ASN A 472 21.40 -10.99 6.22
C ASN A 472 21.28 -11.59 4.81
N GLU A 473 20.48 -12.63 4.61
CA GLU A 473 20.30 -13.28 3.30
C GLU A 473 19.33 -12.48 2.42
N ALA A 474 19.80 -12.02 1.26
CA ALA A 474 19.01 -11.14 0.37
C ALA A 474 18.07 -11.90 -0.57
N ASN A 475 18.27 -13.22 -0.74
CA ASN A 475 17.49 -14.06 -1.64
C ASN A 475 17.34 -15.49 -1.10
N HIS A 476 16.75 -15.65 0.09
CA HIS A 476 16.46 -16.99 0.61
C HIS A 476 15.29 -17.61 -0.16
N ILE A 477 15.50 -18.80 -0.74
CA ILE A 477 14.46 -19.52 -1.49
C ILE A 477 13.93 -20.67 -0.62
N GLU A 478 12.61 -20.73 -0.51
CA GLU A 478 11.90 -21.82 0.17
C GLU A 478 10.90 -22.48 -0.80
N THR A 479 10.76 -23.80 -0.72
CA THR A 479 9.84 -24.55 -1.57
C THR A 479 9.04 -25.56 -0.76
N LYS A 480 7.74 -25.68 -1.06
CA LYS A 480 6.86 -26.71 -0.53
C LYS A 480 6.14 -27.39 -1.68
N THR A 481 6.14 -28.72 -1.67
CA THR A 481 5.36 -29.54 -2.61
C THR A 481 4.28 -30.30 -1.84
N GLN A 482 3.06 -30.29 -2.37
CA GLN A 482 1.88 -30.93 -1.79
C GLN A 482 1.19 -31.78 -2.86
N ALA A 483 0.96 -33.06 -2.57
CA ALA A 483 0.26 -33.96 -3.48
C ALA A 483 -1.22 -33.59 -3.62
N VAL A 484 -1.77 -33.81 -4.81
CA VAL A 484 -3.19 -33.66 -5.17
C VAL A 484 -3.85 -35.04 -5.17
N PRO A 485 -4.56 -35.43 -4.08
CA PRO A 485 -5.02 -36.81 -3.90
C PRO A 485 -6.31 -37.16 -4.67
N VAL A 486 -7.02 -36.14 -5.16
CA VAL A 486 -8.28 -36.23 -5.89
C VAL A 486 -8.29 -35.17 -6.99
N ASP A 487 -9.15 -35.32 -7.99
CA ASP A 487 -9.36 -34.26 -8.97
C ASP A 487 -9.91 -33.02 -8.25
N LEU A 488 -9.23 -31.88 -8.41
CA LEU A 488 -9.63 -30.59 -7.83
C LEU A 488 -9.91 -29.59 -8.93
N THR A 489 -11.12 -29.06 -9.00
CA THR A 489 -11.43 -27.93 -9.88
C THR A 489 -11.17 -26.64 -9.11
N VAL A 490 -10.05 -25.99 -9.40
CA VAL A 490 -9.52 -24.81 -8.71
C VAL A 490 -9.99 -23.54 -9.40
N THR A 491 -10.50 -22.58 -8.63
CA THR A 491 -11.06 -21.32 -9.17
C THR A 491 -10.11 -20.14 -9.03
N ASN A 492 -9.22 -20.16 -8.04
CA ASN A 492 -8.24 -19.09 -7.82
C ASN A 492 -7.04 -19.52 -6.99
N LEU A 493 -6.04 -18.65 -6.98
CA LEU A 493 -4.83 -18.73 -6.18
C LEU A 493 -4.66 -17.45 -5.34
N LEU A 494 -4.15 -17.58 -4.12
CA LEU A 494 -3.84 -16.44 -3.25
C LEU A 494 -2.55 -16.72 -2.45
N PRO A 495 -1.40 -16.13 -2.85
CA PRO A 495 -0.15 -16.26 -2.13
C PRO A 495 -0.13 -15.36 -0.88
N HIS A 496 0.54 -15.82 0.17
CA HIS A 496 0.70 -15.06 1.40
C HIS A 496 2.11 -15.23 1.99
N MET A 497 2.72 -14.08 2.26
CA MET A 497 3.99 -13.84 2.98
C MET A 497 3.89 -12.50 3.72
N HIS A 498 4.75 -12.28 4.71
CA HIS A 498 4.96 -11.02 5.43
C HIS A 498 6.04 -10.14 4.75
N VAL A 499 6.62 -9.21 5.50
CA VAL A 499 7.44 -8.08 5.01
C VAL A 499 8.76 -8.48 4.34
N ARG A 500 9.17 -9.74 4.47
CA ARG A 500 10.37 -10.23 3.76
C ARG A 500 10.04 -10.91 2.45
N GLY A 501 8.77 -11.19 2.18
CA GLY A 501 8.33 -11.78 0.92
C GLY A 501 8.75 -10.93 -0.28
N LYS A 502 9.43 -11.55 -1.24
CA LYS A 502 10.01 -10.89 -2.43
C LYS A 502 9.40 -11.39 -3.73
N ALA A 503 9.16 -12.69 -3.82
CA ALA A 503 8.56 -13.33 -4.99
C ALA A 503 7.81 -14.60 -4.57
N PHE A 504 6.79 -14.97 -5.33
CA PHE A 504 6.00 -16.19 -5.08
C PHE A 504 5.61 -16.86 -6.39
N ARG A 505 5.70 -18.18 -6.46
CA ARG A 505 5.33 -18.95 -7.65
C ARG A 505 4.53 -20.20 -7.30
N TYR A 506 3.51 -20.48 -8.10
CA TYR A 506 2.75 -21.73 -8.11
C TYR A 506 3.07 -22.52 -9.37
N GLU A 507 3.39 -23.79 -9.20
CA GLU A 507 3.64 -24.73 -10.27
C GLU A 507 2.82 -26.00 -10.03
N LEU A 508 2.16 -26.52 -11.08
CA LEU A 508 1.50 -27.82 -11.06
C LEU A 508 2.39 -28.83 -11.76
N ILE A 509 2.79 -29.87 -11.04
CA ILE A 509 3.49 -31.02 -11.58
C ILE A 509 2.45 -32.09 -11.88
N TYR A 510 2.24 -32.41 -13.14
CA TYR A 510 1.22 -33.36 -13.58
C TYR A 510 1.66 -34.82 -13.39
N PRO A 511 0.74 -35.80 -13.51
CA PRO A 511 1.07 -37.22 -13.33
C PRO A 511 2.15 -37.74 -14.28
N ASP A 512 2.19 -37.21 -15.51
CA ASP A 512 3.20 -37.47 -16.55
C ASP A 512 4.51 -36.69 -16.35
N LYS A 513 4.64 -35.95 -15.24
CA LYS A 513 5.79 -35.13 -14.84
C LYS A 513 5.98 -33.82 -15.62
N HIS A 514 5.08 -33.44 -16.53
CA HIS A 514 5.14 -32.09 -17.08
C HIS A 514 4.84 -31.05 -15.99
N VAL A 515 5.47 -29.88 -16.09
CA VAL A 515 5.32 -28.80 -15.12
C VAL A 515 4.70 -27.61 -15.79
N GLU A 516 3.60 -27.13 -15.25
CA GLU A 516 2.97 -25.88 -15.66
C GLU A 516 3.13 -24.82 -14.57
N THR A 517 3.56 -23.62 -14.95
CA THR A 517 3.52 -22.46 -14.05
C THR A 517 2.10 -21.88 -14.06
N LEU A 518 1.43 -21.94 -12.91
CA LEU A 518 0.05 -21.45 -12.78
C LEU A 518 0.00 -19.94 -12.49
N LEU A 519 0.96 -19.46 -11.70
CA LEU A 519 1.07 -18.07 -11.27
C LEU A 519 2.54 -17.82 -10.92
N ASP A 520 3.11 -16.73 -11.43
CA ASP A 520 4.46 -16.28 -11.12
C ASP A 520 4.39 -14.82 -10.71
N ILE A 521 4.86 -14.50 -9.51
CA ILE A 521 4.87 -13.14 -8.95
C ILE A 521 6.33 -12.80 -8.67
N PRO A 522 7.02 -12.11 -9.60
CA PRO A 522 8.43 -11.76 -9.45
C PRO A 522 8.65 -10.65 -8.41
N HIS A 523 7.62 -9.88 -8.08
CA HIS A 523 7.67 -8.74 -7.17
C HIS A 523 6.47 -8.78 -6.23
N TYR A 524 6.55 -9.62 -5.20
CA TYR A 524 5.54 -9.67 -4.16
C TYR A 524 5.59 -8.40 -3.29
N ASP A 525 4.43 -7.87 -2.94
CA ASP A 525 4.27 -6.73 -2.02
C ASP A 525 3.34 -7.14 -0.89
N PHE A 526 3.84 -7.12 0.34
CA PHE A 526 3.07 -7.45 1.55
C PHE A 526 1.83 -6.59 1.73
N ASN A 527 1.86 -5.34 1.26
CA ASN A 527 0.74 -4.42 1.35
C ASN A 527 -0.40 -4.78 0.39
N TRP A 528 -0.16 -5.70 -0.57
CA TRP A 528 -1.10 -6.13 -1.60
C TRP A 528 -1.17 -7.65 -1.70
N GLN A 529 -2.06 -8.25 -0.91
CA GLN A 529 -2.27 -9.70 -0.88
C GLN A 529 -3.41 -10.09 -1.82
N LEU A 530 -3.10 -10.08 -3.12
CA LEU A 530 -4.09 -10.21 -4.18
C LEU A 530 -4.57 -11.66 -4.38
N ARG A 531 -5.83 -11.80 -4.78
CA ARG A 531 -6.41 -13.06 -5.26
C ARG A 531 -6.26 -13.07 -6.77
N TYR A 532 -5.97 -14.22 -7.35
CA TYR A 532 -5.81 -14.39 -8.80
C TYR A 532 -6.89 -15.37 -9.28
N ASP A 533 -8.00 -14.81 -9.77
CA ASP A 533 -9.19 -15.56 -10.17
C ASP A 533 -9.04 -16.06 -11.60
N PHE A 534 -9.07 -17.37 -11.83
CA PHE A 534 -8.99 -17.89 -13.20
C PHE A 534 -10.23 -17.50 -14.00
N LYS A 535 -10.04 -17.13 -15.29
CA LYS A 535 -11.15 -16.92 -16.23
C LYS A 535 -11.99 -18.19 -16.42
N GLN A 536 -11.33 -19.33 -16.36
CA GLN A 536 -11.93 -20.66 -16.44
C GLN A 536 -11.34 -21.50 -15.31
N PRO A 537 -12.16 -22.10 -14.43
CA PRO A 537 -11.65 -22.96 -13.37
C PRO A 537 -10.74 -24.06 -13.93
N LYS A 538 -9.61 -24.29 -13.26
CA LYS A 538 -8.57 -25.21 -13.72
C LYS A 538 -8.63 -26.52 -12.96
N VAL A 539 -8.69 -27.64 -13.67
CA VAL A 539 -8.65 -28.98 -13.07
C VAL A 539 -7.22 -29.35 -12.75
N PHE A 540 -6.96 -29.72 -11.50
CA PHE A 540 -5.73 -30.35 -11.05
C PHE A 540 -6.01 -31.85 -10.94
N PRO A 541 -5.50 -32.68 -11.88
CA PRO A 541 -5.76 -34.11 -11.87
C PRO A 541 -5.21 -34.78 -10.62
N LYS A 542 -5.90 -35.82 -10.15
CA LYS A 542 -5.40 -36.75 -9.14
C LYS A 542 -4.02 -37.26 -9.55
N GLY A 543 -3.10 -37.30 -8.59
CA GLY A 543 -1.72 -37.71 -8.81
C GLY A 543 -0.79 -36.57 -9.24
N SER A 544 -1.33 -35.38 -9.51
CA SER A 544 -0.52 -34.16 -9.61
C SER A 544 0.10 -33.78 -8.26
N ALA A 545 1.04 -32.84 -8.28
CA ALA A 545 1.55 -32.18 -7.09
C ALA A 545 1.63 -30.66 -7.31
N LEU A 546 1.10 -29.89 -6.36
CA LEU A 546 1.25 -28.44 -6.32
C LEU A 546 2.57 -28.10 -5.64
N ARG A 547 3.45 -27.40 -6.36
CA ARG A 547 4.68 -26.82 -5.84
C ARG A 547 4.52 -25.32 -5.68
N ILE A 548 4.75 -24.82 -4.47
CA ILE A 548 4.86 -23.40 -4.20
C ILE A 548 6.32 -23.05 -3.89
N THR A 549 6.80 -21.94 -4.44
CA THR A 549 8.16 -21.44 -4.23
C THR A 549 8.09 -19.97 -3.84
N ALA A 550 8.80 -19.60 -2.78
CA ALA A 550 8.87 -18.24 -2.28
C ALA A 550 10.33 -17.78 -2.20
N ALA A 551 10.56 -16.50 -2.47
CA ALA A 551 11.82 -15.83 -2.22
C ALA A 551 11.65 -14.79 -1.10
N PHE A 552 12.64 -14.70 -0.21
CA PHE A 552 12.65 -13.77 0.91
C PHE A 552 13.91 -12.91 0.93
N ASP A 553 13.77 -11.65 1.36
CA ASP A 553 14.87 -10.71 1.59
C ASP A 553 14.97 -10.37 3.09
N ASN A 554 15.87 -11.07 3.79
CA ASN A 554 16.26 -10.81 5.17
C ASN A 554 17.56 -9.99 5.27
N SER A 555 17.96 -9.29 4.21
CA SER A 555 19.13 -8.43 4.22
C SER A 555 18.84 -7.07 4.84
N ALA A 556 19.89 -6.32 5.17
CA ALA A 556 19.79 -4.91 5.55
C ALA A 556 19.33 -4.00 4.39
N GLY A 557 19.32 -4.52 3.16
CA GLY A 557 18.80 -3.80 1.99
C GLY A 557 17.27 -3.73 1.97
N ASN A 558 16.58 -4.70 2.57
CA ASN A 558 15.14 -4.65 2.75
C ASN A 558 14.79 -3.69 3.90
N ARG A 559 14.26 -2.52 3.56
CA ARG A 559 13.95 -1.48 4.57
C ARG A 559 12.75 -1.82 5.44
N ALA A 560 11.87 -2.71 4.97
CA ALA A 560 10.78 -3.27 5.75
C ALA A 560 11.26 -4.35 6.74
N ASN A 561 12.51 -4.80 6.64
CA ASN A 561 13.09 -5.74 7.58
C ASN A 561 13.35 -5.07 8.94
N PRO A 562 12.66 -5.49 10.01
CA PRO A 562 12.83 -4.88 11.33
C PRO A 562 14.19 -5.21 11.96
N ASP A 563 14.79 -6.35 11.62
CA ASP A 563 16.07 -6.81 12.17
C ASP A 563 16.72 -7.85 11.24
N PRO A 564 17.65 -7.43 10.36
CA PRO A 564 18.33 -8.33 9.42
C PRO A 564 19.34 -9.27 10.09
N SER A 565 19.72 -9.01 11.34
CA SER A 565 20.71 -9.81 12.07
C SER A 565 20.12 -11.11 12.65
N LYS A 566 18.79 -11.23 12.66
CA LYS A 566 18.08 -12.37 13.24
C LYS A 566 17.74 -13.42 12.20
N VAL A 567 17.80 -14.68 12.64
CA VAL A 567 17.13 -15.79 11.95
C VAL A 567 15.63 -15.60 12.07
N VAL A 568 14.91 -15.73 10.96
CA VAL A 568 13.45 -15.57 10.91
C VAL A 568 12.79 -16.94 10.77
N LYS A 569 11.68 -17.13 11.47
CA LYS A 569 10.93 -18.39 11.52
C LYS A 569 9.46 -18.14 11.18
N TRP A 570 8.72 -19.23 11.03
CA TRP A 570 7.26 -19.17 10.95
C TRP A 570 6.67 -18.46 12.17
N GLY A 571 5.78 -17.49 11.96
CA GLY A 571 5.04 -16.84 13.03
C GLY A 571 3.93 -15.92 12.53
N GLN A 572 3.07 -15.47 13.44
CA GLN A 572 1.89 -14.66 13.11
C GLN A 572 2.21 -13.18 12.95
N GLN A 573 3.25 -12.71 13.62
CA GLN A 573 3.57 -11.29 13.63
C GLN A 573 4.21 -10.90 12.30
N THR A 574 3.95 -9.68 11.86
CA THR A 574 4.49 -9.16 10.60
C THR A 574 6.03 -9.14 10.56
N TYR A 575 6.69 -9.16 11.72
CA TYR A 575 8.15 -9.30 11.83
C TYR A 575 8.66 -10.75 11.86
N ASP A 576 7.77 -11.73 12.11
CA ASP A 576 7.99 -13.13 11.77
C ASP A 576 7.70 -13.33 10.27
N GLU A 577 7.64 -14.56 9.78
CA GLU A 577 7.38 -14.81 8.37
C GLU A 577 6.40 -15.95 8.13
N MET A 578 5.76 -15.97 6.96
CA MET A 578 4.88 -17.05 6.52
C MET A 578 5.15 -17.39 5.06
N MET A 579 4.85 -18.62 4.69
CA MET A 579 4.82 -19.06 3.30
C MET A 579 3.58 -19.92 3.11
N ILE A 580 2.55 -19.32 2.53
CA ILE A 580 1.27 -20.00 2.28
C ILE A 580 0.85 -19.77 0.84
N GLY A 581 0.55 -20.86 0.14
CA GLY A 581 -0.19 -20.81 -1.10
C GLY A 581 -1.63 -21.25 -0.87
N TYR A 582 -2.57 -20.31 -0.78
CA TYR A 582 -3.99 -20.63 -0.74
C TYR A 582 -4.53 -20.90 -2.15
N LEU A 583 -5.55 -21.75 -2.22
CA LEU A 583 -6.39 -21.93 -3.39
C LEU A 583 -7.83 -22.21 -2.96
N GLU A 584 -8.80 -21.78 -3.77
CA GLU A 584 -10.18 -22.23 -3.61
C GLU A 584 -10.54 -23.22 -4.70
N TYR A 585 -11.32 -24.24 -4.34
CA TYR A 585 -11.75 -25.29 -5.23
C TYR A 585 -13.21 -25.66 -4.99
N ILE A 586 -13.86 -26.19 -6.01
CA ILE A 586 -15.27 -26.59 -5.96
C ILE A 586 -15.42 -28.11 -5.88
N VAL A 587 -16.40 -28.55 -5.09
CA VAL A 587 -16.78 -29.97 -4.96
C VAL A 587 -18.29 -30.13 -5.08
N PRO A 588 -18.81 -31.24 -5.61
CA PRO A 588 -20.24 -31.50 -5.62
C PRO A 588 -20.80 -31.50 -4.20
N VAL A 589 -21.96 -30.85 -4.00
CA VAL A 589 -22.68 -30.93 -2.73
C VAL A 589 -23.16 -32.37 -2.56
N LYS A 590 -22.79 -33.01 -1.46
CA LYS A 590 -23.31 -34.34 -1.12
C LYS A 590 -24.81 -34.20 -0.84
N LYS A 591 -25.63 -34.90 -1.64
CA LYS A 591 -27.07 -35.02 -1.41
C LYS A 591 -27.36 -35.81 -0.14
#